data_AF-A0A7X4JTF5-F1
#
_entry.id   AF-A0A7X4JTF5-F1
#
_cell.length_a   1.000
_cell.length_b   1.000
_cell.length_c   1.000
_cell.angle_alpha   90.00
_cell.angle_beta   90.00
_cell.angle_gamma   90.00
#
_symmetry.space_group_name_H-M   'P 1'
#
loop_
_entity.id
_entity.type
_entity.pdbx_description
1 polymer ?
#
loop_
_entity_poly.entity_id
_entity_poly.type
_entity_poly.pdbx_seq_one_letter_code
_entity_poly.pdbx_strand_id
1 'polypeptide(L)'
;EPGQIGLNSPAMVVGDVIVVGAALRATAPAPEFTAGFVRGFDARTGEQLWIFHTIPQPGEFGNDTWENDSWRYSGNTGVWAPMSADPELGYVYLPVETPTNDLYGGHRPGDNLFAESLVCLDARTGERVWHYQLIHHGIWDYDIPTPPALVDITVDGREIKAVAQVTKQAFTYVFDRVTGEPVWPIEERPVPASTVPGEQAAPTQPFPTRPAPFDRQGVSNDDLIDFTPELAAEARRIASEYQLGPIYTPPILAGQDGLRALLMVPQMTGGANWQGGAVDAETGILYVASVTAPTVAGLVNDPSRSTMDFVGGGGRRRGAAARLGCGEICPRGLPLIKPPWGRLTAIDLNTGDHLWMIPNGDTPDCVRNHPALSGVDIPRTGKPERSGILVTKTLVFAGEGGGLFATPTWAGGEMFYAYDKQTGETVWEMELPKRQSGIPMTYMIDGKQYIAMAMSARGEPAELVALTLP
;
A
#
# COMPACT_ATOMS: atom_id res chain seq x y z
N GLU A 1 28.09 6.48 9.86
CA GLU A 1 28.29 5.74 8.60
C GLU A 1 27.87 6.63 7.43
N PRO A 2 28.35 6.43 6.19
CA PRO A 2 27.72 7.09 5.03
C PRO A 2 26.22 6.75 5.03
N GLY A 3 25.36 7.75 4.86
CA GLY A 3 23.92 7.57 4.85
C GLY A 3 23.48 6.55 3.79
N GLN A 4 22.51 5.70 4.11
CA GLN A 4 21.94 4.74 3.17
C GLN A 4 20.80 5.40 2.40
N ILE A 5 21.07 5.78 1.16
CA ILE A 5 20.07 6.32 0.23
C ILE A 5 20.18 5.56 -1.10
N GLY A 6 19.04 5.20 -1.67
CA GLY A 6 18.94 4.55 -2.97
C GLY A 6 17.76 5.06 -3.78
N LEU A 7 17.52 4.41 -4.92
CA LEU A 7 16.36 4.64 -5.76
C LEU A 7 15.93 3.31 -6.37
N ASN A 8 14.65 2.96 -6.23
CA ASN A 8 14.06 1.74 -6.79
C ASN A 8 12.99 2.01 -7.85
N SER A 9 12.47 3.24 -7.93
CA SER A 9 11.49 3.67 -8.93
C SER A 9 12.12 4.53 -10.02
N PRO A 10 11.53 4.57 -11.24
CA PRO A 10 12.01 5.45 -12.29
C PRO A 10 11.89 6.92 -11.89
N ALA A 11 12.83 7.74 -12.35
CA ALA A 11 12.71 9.20 -12.27
C ALA A 11 11.55 9.69 -13.15
N MET A 12 10.94 10.82 -12.77
CA MET A 12 9.86 11.47 -13.53
C MET A 12 10.44 12.59 -14.39
N VAL A 13 10.03 12.69 -15.65
CA VAL A 13 10.41 13.80 -16.53
C VAL A 13 9.19 14.67 -16.80
N VAL A 14 9.27 15.95 -16.43
CA VAL A 14 8.20 16.94 -16.64
C VAL A 14 8.81 18.14 -17.36
N GLY A 15 8.45 18.33 -18.63
CA GLY A 15 9.08 19.33 -19.48
C GLY A 15 10.59 19.09 -19.63
N ASP A 16 11.40 20.03 -19.15
CA ASP A 16 12.86 19.98 -19.15
C ASP A 16 13.48 19.61 -17.79
N VAL A 17 12.67 19.13 -16.83
CA VAL A 17 13.15 18.72 -15.50
C VAL A 17 13.01 17.22 -15.26
N ILE A 18 14.08 16.61 -14.77
CA ILE A 18 14.10 15.25 -14.20
C ILE A 18 13.92 15.38 -12.69
N VAL A 19 12.81 14.85 -12.17
CA VAL A 19 12.50 14.78 -10.75
C VAL A 19 12.92 13.41 -10.21
N VAL A 20 13.71 13.41 -9.14
CA VAL A 20 14.29 12.22 -8.52
C VAL A 20 13.91 12.17 -7.04
N GLY A 21 13.22 11.09 -6.66
CA GLY A 21 12.89 10.77 -5.28
C GLY A 21 14.03 10.08 -4.54
N ALA A 22 13.69 9.41 -3.45
CA ALA A 22 14.63 8.66 -2.63
C ALA A 22 13.93 7.43 -2.04
N ALA A 23 14.66 6.32 -1.99
CA ALA A 23 14.22 5.08 -1.37
C ALA A 23 15.20 4.72 -0.26
N LEU A 24 14.66 4.43 0.92
CA LEU A 24 15.42 4.22 2.13
C LEU A 24 15.01 2.91 2.81
N ARG A 25 15.78 2.47 3.81
CA ARG A 25 15.43 1.26 4.57
C ARG A 25 14.37 1.60 5.61
N ALA A 26 13.30 0.81 5.62
CA ALA A 26 12.28 0.76 6.67
C ALA A 26 12.85 0.58 8.09
N THR A 27 13.86 -0.30 8.24
CA THR A 27 14.45 -0.57 9.56
C THR A 27 15.53 0.43 9.91
N ALA A 28 15.25 1.28 10.90
CA ALA A 28 16.25 2.18 11.46
C ALA A 28 16.93 1.56 12.71
N PRO A 29 18.27 1.42 12.70
CA PRO A 29 19.04 1.01 13.87
C PRO A 29 19.21 2.14 14.91
N ALA A 30 18.70 3.35 14.63
CA ALA A 30 18.81 4.52 15.48
C ALA A 30 17.72 5.56 15.15
N PRO A 31 17.46 6.54 16.03
CA PRO A 31 16.64 7.71 15.71
C PRO A 31 17.22 8.52 14.56
N GLU A 32 18.54 8.63 14.49
CA GLU A 32 19.25 9.32 13.42
C GLU A 32 19.18 8.52 12.11
N PHE A 33 18.63 9.12 11.06
CA PHE A 33 18.56 8.49 9.74
C PHE A 33 18.68 9.50 8.59
N THR A 34 18.89 9.00 7.37
CA THR A 34 19.04 9.87 6.19
C THR A 34 17.68 10.41 5.76
N ALA A 35 17.57 11.71 5.49
CA ALA A 35 16.34 12.31 4.98
C ALA A 35 16.17 12.07 3.46
N GLY A 36 14.95 11.74 3.06
CA GLY A 36 14.56 11.37 1.71
C GLY A 36 14.16 12.56 0.83
N PHE A 37 14.98 13.60 0.81
CA PHE A 37 14.70 14.81 0.02
C PHE A 37 14.57 14.53 -1.48
N VAL A 38 13.65 15.25 -2.12
CA VAL A 38 13.37 15.15 -3.56
C VAL A 38 14.14 16.25 -4.30
N ARG A 39 14.65 15.95 -5.50
CA ARG A 39 15.48 16.89 -6.27
C ARG A 39 15.00 17.00 -7.71
N GLY A 40 15.12 18.19 -8.28
CA GLY A 40 14.93 18.44 -9.70
C GLY A 40 16.25 18.74 -10.39
N PHE A 41 16.44 18.19 -11.57
CA PHE A 41 17.62 18.39 -12.40
C PHE A 41 17.24 18.81 -13.81
N ASP A 42 18.02 19.70 -14.42
CA ASP A 42 17.86 20.02 -15.83
C ASP A 42 18.13 18.77 -16.68
N ALA A 43 17.18 18.40 -17.52
CA ALA A 43 17.19 17.16 -18.29
C ALA A 43 18.29 17.11 -19.36
N ARG A 44 18.88 18.25 -19.73
CA ARG A 44 19.89 18.34 -20.79
C ARG A 44 21.31 18.36 -20.25
N THR A 45 21.50 18.97 -19.08
CA THR A 45 22.81 19.23 -18.49
C THR A 45 23.07 18.39 -17.25
N GLY A 46 22.02 17.93 -16.56
CA GLY A 46 22.11 17.26 -15.27
C GLY A 46 22.40 18.20 -14.09
N GLU A 47 22.34 19.52 -14.29
CA GLU A 47 22.48 20.50 -13.21
C GLU A 47 21.30 20.39 -12.23
N GLN A 48 21.57 20.39 -10.92
CA GLN A 48 20.50 20.41 -9.91
C GLN A 48 19.86 21.80 -9.89
N LEU A 49 18.55 21.85 -10.17
CA LEU A 49 17.77 23.08 -10.19
C LEU A 49 17.23 23.45 -8.81
N TRP A 50 16.74 22.45 -8.07
CA TRP A 50 16.10 22.65 -6.78
C TRP A 50 16.17 21.39 -5.90
N ILE A 51 15.90 21.59 -4.62
CA ILE A 51 15.69 20.54 -3.62
C ILE A 51 14.41 20.84 -2.85
N PHE A 52 13.57 19.83 -2.67
CA PHE A 52 12.40 19.88 -1.80
C PHE A 52 12.69 19.05 -0.54
N HIS A 53 12.66 19.70 0.61
CA HIS A 53 12.87 19.06 1.91
C HIS A 53 11.55 18.42 2.40
N THR A 54 11.42 17.11 2.22
CA THR A 54 10.28 16.33 2.75
C THR A 54 10.24 16.29 4.28
N ILE A 55 11.40 16.45 4.93
CA ILE A 55 11.53 16.87 6.34
C ILE A 55 11.91 18.36 6.35
N PRO A 56 10.97 19.27 6.63
CA PRO A 56 11.20 20.71 6.55
C PRO A 56 12.32 21.17 7.49
N GLN A 57 13.13 22.10 7.01
CA GLN A 57 14.23 22.75 7.73
C GLN A 57 13.72 23.99 8.50
N PRO A 58 14.54 24.62 9.37
CA PRO A 58 14.11 25.79 10.13
C PRO A 58 13.59 26.92 9.23
N GLY A 59 12.38 27.39 9.52
CA GLY A 59 11.71 28.45 8.76
C GLY A 59 10.93 27.96 7.54
N GLU A 60 10.99 26.66 7.21
CA GLU A 60 10.16 26.05 6.17
C GLU A 60 8.80 25.63 6.74
N PHE A 61 7.77 25.62 5.87
CA PHE A 61 6.42 25.21 6.26
C PHE A 61 6.41 23.76 6.77
N GLY A 62 5.75 23.52 7.91
CA GLY A 62 5.59 22.20 8.51
C GLY A 62 6.72 21.81 9.47
N ASN A 63 7.82 22.59 9.56
CA ASN A 63 8.91 22.31 10.51
C ASN A 63 8.42 22.32 11.97
N ASP A 64 7.42 23.15 12.28
CA ASP A 64 6.77 23.25 13.58
C ASP A 64 6.00 21.99 14.00
N THR A 65 5.69 21.10 13.06
CA THR A 65 5.06 19.79 13.33
C THR A 65 6.05 18.70 13.73
N TRP A 66 7.35 19.01 13.77
CA TRP A 66 8.40 18.14 14.27
C TRP A 66 8.85 18.65 15.64
N GLU A 67 8.14 18.21 16.66
CA GLU A 67 8.39 18.66 18.03
C GLU A 67 9.78 18.21 18.51
N ASN A 68 10.29 18.90 19.53
CA ASN A 68 11.59 18.65 20.14
C ASN A 68 12.77 18.66 19.16
N ASP A 69 12.67 19.45 18.08
CA ASP A 69 13.67 19.52 17.01
C ASP A 69 13.95 18.16 16.34
N SER A 70 12.97 17.25 16.37
CA SER A 70 13.14 15.88 15.83
C SER A 70 13.45 15.84 14.33
N TRP A 71 13.11 16.90 13.59
CA TRP A 71 13.48 17.10 12.19
C TRP A 71 15.00 17.09 11.95
N ARG A 72 15.83 17.36 12.97
CA ARG A 72 17.29 17.44 12.84
C ARG A 72 17.97 16.09 12.61
N TYR A 73 17.33 15.01 13.08
CA TYR A 73 17.91 13.67 13.06
C TYR A 73 17.02 12.64 12.41
N SER A 74 15.71 12.84 12.39
CA SER A 74 14.78 11.92 11.73
C SER A 74 15.10 11.80 10.23
N GLY A 75 14.85 10.63 9.66
CA GLY A 75 15.02 10.36 8.24
C GLY A 75 13.86 9.58 7.64
N ASN A 76 14.11 8.91 6.51
CA ASN A 76 13.10 8.45 5.55
C ASN A 76 12.33 9.62 4.95
N THR A 77 10.99 9.57 4.91
CA THR A 77 10.13 10.53 4.19
C THR A 77 10.59 10.73 2.74
N GLY A 78 11.10 9.68 2.10
CA GLY A 78 11.41 9.63 0.68
C GLY A 78 10.18 9.52 -0.21
N VAL A 79 10.45 9.54 -1.51
CA VAL A 79 9.48 9.22 -2.56
C VAL A 79 10.04 8.01 -3.30
N TRP A 80 9.81 6.84 -2.73
CA TRP A 80 10.28 5.56 -3.27
C TRP A 80 9.32 4.99 -4.31
N ALA A 81 8.03 5.32 -4.22
CA ALA A 81 7.03 4.94 -5.21
C ALA A 81 7.16 5.80 -6.48
N PRO A 82 6.70 5.31 -7.64
CA PRO A 82 6.62 6.13 -8.85
C PRO A 82 5.76 7.38 -8.61
N MET A 83 6.16 8.50 -9.21
CA MET A 83 5.40 9.75 -9.21
C MET A 83 4.42 9.79 -10.39
N SER A 84 3.52 10.76 -10.38
CA SER A 84 2.74 11.16 -11.57
C SER A 84 2.93 12.65 -11.83
N ALA A 85 2.65 13.09 -13.06
CA ALA A 85 2.82 14.49 -13.45
C ALA A 85 1.73 14.93 -14.44
N ASP A 86 1.33 16.19 -14.33
CA ASP A 86 0.47 16.86 -15.31
C ASP A 86 1.36 17.83 -16.12
N PRO A 87 1.74 17.48 -17.36
CA PRO A 87 2.63 18.32 -18.17
C PRO A 87 1.97 19.60 -18.67
N GLU A 88 0.64 19.70 -18.70
CA GLU A 88 -0.06 20.93 -19.07
C GLU A 88 0.03 21.97 -17.94
N LEU A 89 -0.08 21.50 -16.70
CA LEU A 89 0.06 22.34 -15.51
C LEU A 89 1.53 22.56 -15.13
N GLY A 90 2.44 21.68 -15.55
CA GLY A 90 3.83 21.65 -15.10
C GLY A 90 3.98 21.11 -13.67
N TYR A 91 3.02 20.31 -13.19
CA TYR A 91 2.98 19.81 -11.82
C TYR A 91 3.47 18.37 -11.71
N VAL A 92 4.11 18.05 -10.59
CA VAL A 92 4.49 16.69 -10.20
C VAL A 92 3.89 16.36 -8.82
N TYR A 93 3.34 15.16 -8.69
CA TYR A 93 2.66 14.67 -7.50
C TYR A 93 3.50 13.59 -6.82
N LEU A 94 3.84 13.85 -5.57
CA LEU A 94 4.79 13.09 -4.77
C LEU A 94 4.05 12.29 -3.69
N PRO A 95 4.00 10.95 -3.80
CA PRO A 95 3.59 10.09 -2.69
C PRO A 95 4.74 9.98 -1.68
N VAL A 96 4.69 10.74 -0.59
CA VAL A 96 5.75 10.78 0.42
C VAL A 96 5.59 9.64 1.42
N GLU A 97 6.70 8.99 1.75
CA GLU A 97 6.71 7.81 2.61
C GLU A 97 6.69 8.13 4.12
N THR A 98 6.61 7.09 4.96
CA THR A 98 6.63 7.21 6.42
C THR A 98 8.02 7.64 6.96
N PRO A 99 8.11 8.31 8.11
CA PRO A 99 9.39 8.67 8.72
C PRO A 99 9.98 7.52 9.54
N THR A 100 11.29 7.54 9.74
CA THR A 100 11.96 6.63 10.70
C THR A 100 11.41 6.82 12.12
N ASN A 101 10.99 5.80 12.89
CA ASN A 101 10.79 4.37 12.59
C ASN A 101 9.32 4.09 12.22
N ASP A 102 9.07 3.10 11.37
CA ASP A 102 7.74 2.84 10.81
C ASP A 102 6.66 2.37 11.81
N LEU A 103 7.04 1.82 12.97
CA LEU A 103 6.09 1.31 13.98
C LEU A 103 6.16 2.03 15.33
N TYR A 104 7.08 2.99 15.49
CA TYR A 104 7.27 3.73 16.74
C TYR A 104 7.79 5.16 16.44
N GLY A 105 7.03 6.15 16.88
CA GLY A 105 7.25 7.57 16.67
C GLY A 105 7.69 8.34 17.92
N GLY A 106 7.95 7.69 19.06
CA GLY A 106 8.31 8.38 20.31
C GLY A 106 9.57 9.25 20.29
N HIS A 107 10.44 9.10 19.27
CA HIS A 107 11.60 9.98 19.02
C HIS A 107 11.28 11.12 18.05
N ARG A 108 10.06 11.21 17.52
CA ARG A 108 9.61 12.24 16.56
C ARG A 108 8.17 12.71 16.86
N PRO A 109 7.91 13.29 18.05
CA PRO A 109 6.58 13.78 18.38
C PRO A 109 6.08 14.84 17.39
N GLY A 110 4.75 14.94 17.27
CA GLY A 110 4.05 15.82 16.33
C GLY A 110 3.64 15.13 15.03
N ASP A 111 2.91 15.85 14.17
CA ASP A 111 2.33 15.28 12.94
C ASP A 111 3.36 14.91 11.88
N ASN A 112 4.59 15.43 11.97
CA ASN A 112 5.72 15.10 11.10
C ASN A 112 5.53 15.45 9.60
N LEU A 113 4.96 16.61 9.26
CA LEU A 113 4.81 17.03 7.86
C LEU A 113 6.17 17.13 7.15
N PHE A 114 6.39 16.60 5.95
CA PHE A 114 5.40 16.11 4.97
C PHE A 114 5.33 14.58 4.88
N ALA A 115 5.62 13.85 5.95
CA ALA A 115 5.49 12.40 5.96
C ALA A 115 4.06 11.97 5.62
N GLU A 116 3.93 10.82 4.94
CA GLU A 116 2.63 10.20 4.58
C GLU A 116 1.65 11.18 3.92
N SER A 117 2.19 12.04 3.07
CA SER A 117 1.45 13.10 2.38
C SER A 117 1.48 12.92 0.87
N LEU A 118 0.40 13.33 0.20
CA LEU A 118 0.45 13.64 -1.21
C LEU A 118 0.87 15.10 -1.36
N VAL A 119 2.04 15.35 -1.95
CA VAL A 119 2.59 16.70 -2.15
C VAL A 119 2.60 17.03 -3.64
N CYS A 120 2.06 18.18 -4.02
CA CYS A 120 2.13 18.71 -5.38
C CYS A 120 3.17 19.83 -5.46
N LEU A 121 4.12 19.69 -6.38
CA LEU A 121 5.15 20.70 -6.66
C LEU A 121 5.02 21.24 -8.08
N ASP A 122 5.38 22.51 -8.27
CA ASP A 122 5.77 23.00 -9.58
C ASP A 122 7.09 22.32 -9.96
N ALA A 123 7.07 21.53 -11.04
CA ALA A 123 8.19 20.67 -11.39
C ALA A 123 9.46 21.47 -11.79
N ARG A 124 9.30 22.70 -12.27
CA ARG A 124 10.42 23.53 -12.70
C ARG A 124 11.17 24.17 -11.54
N THR A 125 10.43 24.60 -10.51
CA THR A 125 10.96 25.38 -9.40
C THR A 125 11.12 24.59 -8.11
N GLY A 126 10.41 23.46 -7.97
CA GLY A 126 10.33 22.70 -6.72
C GLY A 126 9.44 23.35 -5.66
N GLU A 127 8.75 24.45 -6.00
CA GLU A 127 7.85 25.15 -5.07
C GLU A 127 6.61 24.30 -4.79
N ARG A 128 6.22 24.24 -3.51
CA ARG A 128 5.02 23.51 -3.08
C ARG A 128 3.76 24.27 -3.51
N VAL A 129 2.98 23.67 -4.39
CA VAL A 129 1.68 24.20 -4.82
C VAL A 129 0.63 23.90 -3.74
N TRP A 130 0.46 22.63 -3.41
CA TRP A 130 -0.45 22.16 -2.36
C TRP A 130 0.07 20.84 -1.78
N HIS A 131 -0.47 20.42 -0.64
CA HIS A 131 -0.27 19.07 -0.11
C HIS A 131 -1.49 18.67 0.73
N TYR A 132 -1.63 17.37 0.96
CA TYR A 132 -2.55 16.83 1.95
C TYR A 132 -1.86 15.67 2.68
N GLN A 133 -1.87 15.71 4.02
CA GLN A 133 -1.32 14.64 4.85
C GLN A 133 -2.39 13.56 5.06
N LEU A 134 -2.12 12.34 4.63
CA LEU A 134 -3.09 11.23 4.65
C LEU A 134 -3.06 10.47 5.98
N ILE A 135 -1.95 10.54 6.72
CA ILE A 135 -1.79 9.98 8.06
C ILE A 135 -1.04 10.97 8.93
N HIS A 136 -1.61 11.29 10.09
CA HIS A 136 -0.96 12.07 11.13
C HIS A 136 -0.09 11.14 11.99
N HIS A 137 1.19 11.48 12.19
CA HIS A 137 2.08 10.73 13.07
C HIS A 137 2.06 9.19 12.84
N GLY A 138 2.47 8.74 11.65
CA GLY A 138 2.42 7.32 11.28
C GLY A 138 3.21 6.40 12.21
N ILE A 139 2.59 5.29 12.62
CA ILE A 139 3.19 4.21 13.45
C ILE A 139 2.73 2.82 12.99
N TRP A 140 2.45 2.67 11.69
CA TRP A 140 1.87 1.46 11.10
C TRP A 140 2.61 0.97 9.85
N ASP A 141 3.66 1.62 9.40
CA ASP A 141 4.24 1.39 8.06
C ASP A 141 3.17 1.53 6.96
N TYR A 142 2.35 2.59 7.04
CA TYR A 142 1.30 2.89 6.07
C TYR A 142 1.71 4.02 5.11
N ASP A 143 2.98 4.01 4.67
CA ASP A 143 3.45 4.91 3.62
C ASP A 143 2.61 4.82 2.33
N ILE A 144 2.71 5.84 1.48
CA ILE A 144 1.96 5.94 0.23
C ILE A 144 2.72 5.21 -0.88
N PRO A 145 2.26 4.02 -1.33
CA PRO A 145 3.13 3.12 -2.08
C PRO A 145 2.88 3.17 -3.59
N THR A 146 1.90 3.95 -4.06
CA THR A 146 1.42 3.93 -5.46
C THR A 146 1.63 5.26 -6.14
N PRO A 147 1.87 5.29 -7.46
CA PRO A 147 1.67 6.50 -8.22
C PRO A 147 0.21 6.95 -8.11
N PRO A 148 -0.05 8.25 -7.89
CA PRO A 148 -1.41 8.77 -7.94
C PRO A 148 -1.95 8.77 -9.38
N ALA A 149 -3.18 8.33 -9.60
CA ALA A 149 -3.80 8.32 -10.93
C ALA A 149 -4.36 9.72 -11.26
N LEU A 150 -3.93 10.31 -12.38
CA LEU A 150 -4.50 11.56 -12.89
C LEU A 150 -5.62 11.23 -13.89
N VAL A 151 -6.81 11.78 -13.67
CA VAL A 151 -7.99 11.50 -14.49
C VAL A 151 -8.95 12.68 -14.44
N ASP A 152 -9.62 12.97 -15.54
CA ASP A 152 -10.69 13.97 -15.57
C ASP A 152 -12.02 13.26 -15.27
N ILE A 153 -12.79 13.79 -14.33
CA ILE A 153 -14.05 13.20 -13.84
C ILE A 153 -15.14 14.27 -13.80
N THR A 154 -16.41 13.84 -13.73
CA THR A 154 -17.55 14.72 -13.52
C THR A 154 -18.30 14.31 -12.26
N VAL A 155 -18.31 15.17 -11.24
CA VAL A 155 -19.03 14.92 -9.98
C VAL A 155 -20.11 15.97 -9.82
N ASP A 156 -21.36 15.54 -9.66
CA ASP A 156 -22.53 16.43 -9.54
C ASP A 156 -22.63 17.49 -10.67
N GLY A 157 -22.21 17.12 -11.89
CA GLY A 157 -22.20 18.00 -13.06
C GLY A 157 -21.01 18.96 -13.15
N ARG A 158 -20.07 18.91 -12.20
CA ARG A 158 -18.81 19.68 -12.23
C ARG A 158 -17.69 18.83 -12.82
N GLU A 159 -17.04 19.32 -13.87
CA GLU A 159 -15.79 18.75 -14.37
C GLU A 159 -14.64 19.05 -13.41
N ILE A 160 -13.85 18.02 -13.09
CA ILE A 160 -12.75 18.09 -12.14
C ILE A 160 -11.53 17.43 -12.79
N LYS A 161 -10.42 18.16 -12.82
CA LYS A 161 -9.11 17.59 -13.09
C LYS A 161 -8.68 16.83 -11.83
N ALA A 162 -9.00 15.55 -11.70
CA ALA A 162 -8.78 14.80 -10.46
C ALA A 162 -7.42 14.13 -10.39
N VAL A 163 -6.97 13.89 -9.15
CA VAL A 163 -5.90 13.00 -8.75
C VAL A 163 -6.41 12.02 -7.71
N ALA A 164 -6.27 10.72 -7.97
CA ALA A 164 -6.72 9.64 -7.09
C ALA A 164 -5.52 8.87 -6.52
N GLN A 165 -5.33 8.92 -5.21
CA GLN A 165 -4.25 8.25 -4.49
C GLN A 165 -4.76 6.98 -3.80
N VAL A 166 -4.36 5.83 -4.32
CA VAL A 166 -4.56 4.53 -3.68
C VAL A 166 -3.51 4.36 -2.58
N THR A 167 -3.89 3.79 -1.43
CA THR A 167 -3.04 3.76 -0.23
C THR A 167 -2.94 2.37 0.41
N LYS A 168 -1.93 2.18 1.26
CA LYS A 168 -1.80 0.98 2.09
C LYS A 168 -3.00 0.77 3.02
N GLN A 169 -3.68 1.83 3.43
CA GLN A 169 -4.83 1.78 4.34
C GLN A 169 -6.09 1.15 3.71
N ALA A 170 -6.07 0.83 2.42
CA ALA A 170 -7.24 0.45 1.63
C ALA A 170 -8.23 1.61 1.35
N PHE A 171 -7.78 2.86 1.47
CA PHE A 171 -8.50 4.05 1.01
C PHE A 171 -8.02 4.50 -0.37
N THR A 172 -8.93 5.10 -1.11
CA THR A 172 -8.60 5.96 -2.26
C THR A 172 -8.94 7.39 -1.90
N TYR A 173 -7.96 8.27 -1.81
CA TYR A 173 -8.18 9.69 -1.61
C TYR A 173 -8.26 10.38 -2.97
N VAL A 174 -9.22 11.29 -3.15
CA VAL A 174 -9.44 11.96 -4.44
C VAL A 174 -9.50 13.46 -4.25
N PHE A 175 -8.65 14.17 -4.98
CA PHE A 175 -8.51 15.62 -4.92
C PHE A 175 -8.65 16.23 -6.31
N ASP A 176 -9.04 17.49 -6.38
CA ASP A 176 -8.74 18.32 -7.55
C ASP A 176 -7.21 18.49 -7.63
N ARG A 177 -6.61 18.02 -8.72
CA ARG A 177 -5.15 18.00 -8.87
C ARG A 177 -4.54 19.38 -9.04
N VAL A 178 -5.34 20.39 -9.39
CA VAL A 178 -4.90 21.79 -9.49
C VAL A 178 -4.82 22.42 -8.11
N THR A 179 -5.84 22.24 -7.28
CA THR A 179 -6.00 22.99 -6.01
C THR A 179 -5.65 22.20 -4.76
N GLY A 180 -5.68 20.86 -4.83
CA GLY A 180 -5.57 19.98 -3.66
C GLY A 180 -6.85 19.87 -2.84
N GLU A 181 -7.96 20.48 -3.29
CA GLU A 181 -9.23 20.38 -2.60
C GLU A 181 -9.80 18.95 -2.71
N PRO A 182 -10.25 18.32 -1.61
CA PRO A 182 -10.89 17.02 -1.67
C PRO A 182 -12.15 17.05 -2.55
N VAL A 183 -12.32 16.04 -3.40
CA VAL A 183 -13.54 15.89 -4.23
C VAL A 183 -14.75 15.56 -3.35
N TRP A 184 -14.55 14.72 -2.33
CA TRP A 184 -15.53 14.42 -1.30
C TRP A 184 -14.96 14.74 0.08
N PRO A 185 -15.82 14.95 1.10
CA PRO A 185 -15.36 15.25 2.45
C PRO A 185 -14.39 14.19 2.99
N ILE A 186 -13.35 14.65 3.68
CA ILE A 186 -12.45 13.82 4.48
C ILE A 186 -12.67 14.25 5.94
N GLU A 187 -13.06 13.31 6.78
CA GLU A 187 -13.41 13.56 8.18
C GLU A 187 -12.25 13.21 9.10
N GLU A 188 -11.91 14.12 10.02
CA GLU A 188 -11.06 13.79 11.16
C GLU A 188 -11.85 12.95 12.16
N ARG A 189 -11.46 11.69 12.36
CA ARG A 189 -12.13 10.78 13.30
C ARG A 189 -11.20 10.36 14.43
N PRO A 190 -11.68 10.29 15.68
CA PRO A 190 -10.88 9.79 16.79
C PRO A 190 -10.39 8.36 16.57
N VAL A 191 -9.13 8.11 16.91
CA VAL A 191 -8.49 6.78 16.84
C VAL A 191 -7.96 6.36 18.22
N PRO A 192 -7.71 5.07 18.48
CA PRO A 192 -7.20 4.63 19.78
C PRO A 192 -5.83 5.25 20.09
N ALA A 193 -5.63 5.69 21.32
CA ALA A 193 -4.34 6.18 21.80
C ALA A 193 -3.31 5.05 21.95
N SER A 194 -2.02 5.38 21.82
CA SER A 194 -0.96 4.42 22.12
C SER A 194 -0.82 4.20 23.62
N THR A 195 -0.43 2.98 23.99
CA THR A 195 -0.09 2.59 25.37
C THR A 195 1.42 2.42 25.56
N VAL A 196 2.21 2.57 24.49
CA VAL A 196 3.66 2.39 24.51
C VAL A 196 4.32 3.61 25.17
N PRO A 197 5.23 3.42 26.14
CA PRO A 197 5.91 4.54 26.78
C PRO A 197 6.65 5.44 25.78
N GLY A 198 6.48 6.76 25.95
CA GLY A 198 7.09 7.77 25.07
C GLY A 198 6.40 7.95 23.72
N GLU A 199 5.46 7.07 23.33
CA GLU A 199 4.69 7.23 22.11
C GLU A 199 3.57 8.26 22.28
N GLN A 200 3.38 9.10 21.27
CA GLN A 200 2.35 10.13 21.21
C GLN A 200 1.56 10.01 19.91
N ALA A 201 0.76 8.95 19.80
CA ALA A 201 -0.12 8.74 18.65
C ALA A 201 -1.09 9.93 18.47
N ALA A 202 -1.34 10.30 17.20
CA ALA A 202 -2.30 11.35 16.86
C ALA A 202 -3.71 11.03 17.40
N PRO A 203 -4.45 12.04 17.91
CA PRO A 203 -5.78 11.83 18.48
C PRO A 203 -6.85 11.51 17.42
N THR A 204 -6.66 12.00 16.19
CA THR A 204 -7.52 11.76 15.05
C THR A 204 -6.71 11.32 13.83
N GLN A 205 -7.40 10.74 12.86
CA GLN A 205 -6.86 10.48 11.53
C GLN A 205 -7.86 10.94 10.46
N PRO A 206 -7.39 11.23 9.24
CA PRO A 206 -8.26 11.52 8.10
C PRO A 206 -8.99 10.25 7.62
N PHE A 207 -10.30 10.35 7.37
CA PHE A 207 -11.12 9.31 6.77
C PHE A 207 -11.89 9.85 5.56
N PRO A 208 -11.53 9.47 4.33
CA PRO A 208 -12.30 9.87 3.16
C PRO A 208 -13.70 9.25 3.23
N THR A 209 -14.72 10.07 2.99
CA THR A 209 -16.12 9.59 2.98
C THR A 209 -16.45 8.82 1.71
N ARG A 210 -15.75 9.11 0.62
CA ARG A 210 -15.84 8.42 -0.67
C ARG A 210 -14.47 8.41 -1.36
N PRO A 211 -14.17 7.37 -2.15
CA PRO A 211 -14.91 6.09 -2.26
C PRO A 211 -14.89 5.28 -0.95
N ALA A 212 -15.77 4.27 -0.84
CA ALA A 212 -15.68 3.31 0.25
C ALA A 212 -14.33 2.54 0.20
N PRO A 213 -13.80 2.04 1.34
CA PRO A 213 -12.56 1.26 1.35
C PRO A 213 -12.62 0.07 0.40
N PHE A 214 -11.58 -0.12 -0.42
CA PHE A 214 -11.54 -1.21 -1.41
C PHE A 214 -11.10 -2.56 -0.82
N ASP A 215 -10.69 -2.59 0.44
CA ASP A 215 -10.34 -3.79 1.19
C ASP A 215 -10.67 -3.61 2.69
N ARG A 216 -10.48 -4.66 3.49
CA ARG A 216 -10.77 -4.72 4.92
C ARG A 216 -9.86 -3.78 5.71
N GLN A 217 -10.47 -3.07 6.66
CA GLN A 217 -9.81 -2.14 7.57
C GLN A 217 -10.07 -2.55 9.02
N GLY A 218 -9.01 -2.91 9.74
CA GLY A 218 -9.09 -3.49 11.07
C GLY A 218 -9.47 -4.97 11.08
N VAL A 219 -9.56 -5.53 12.29
CA VAL A 219 -9.94 -6.92 12.53
C VAL A 219 -10.73 -7.05 13.82
N SER A 220 -11.78 -7.86 13.79
CA SER A 220 -12.62 -8.21 14.92
C SER A 220 -12.81 -9.73 15.00
N ASN A 221 -13.49 -10.21 16.06
CA ASN A 221 -13.84 -11.62 16.16
C ASN A 221 -14.82 -12.09 15.06
N ASP A 222 -15.58 -11.19 14.45
CA ASP A 222 -16.56 -11.52 13.40
C ASP A 222 -15.88 -11.75 12.04
N ASP A 223 -14.65 -11.25 11.89
CA ASP A 223 -13.81 -11.41 10.71
C ASP A 223 -13.05 -12.74 10.67
N LEU A 224 -13.05 -13.51 11.76
CA LEU A 224 -12.31 -14.77 11.88
C LEU A 224 -13.01 -15.89 11.10
N ILE A 225 -12.24 -16.80 10.50
CA ILE A 225 -12.83 -17.90 9.74
C ILE A 225 -13.80 -18.73 10.60
N ASP A 226 -14.86 -19.21 9.95
CA ASP A 226 -15.93 -19.98 10.58
C ASP A 226 -16.44 -21.12 9.68
N PHE A 227 -15.59 -21.61 8.76
CA PHE A 227 -15.91 -22.73 7.86
C PHE A 227 -16.46 -23.97 8.58
N THR A 228 -15.99 -24.24 9.80
CA THR A 228 -16.58 -25.22 10.73
C THR A 228 -16.58 -24.67 12.16
N PRO A 229 -17.42 -25.20 13.08
CA PRO A 229 -17.40 -24.80 14.49
C PRO A 229 -16.03 -24.98 15.16
N GLU A 230 -15.29 -26.03 14.82
CA GLU A 230 -13.96 -26.30 15.36
C GLU A 230 -12.94 -25.27 14.89
N LEU A 231 -12.97 -24.91 13.60
CA LEU A 231 -12.11 -23.86 13.04
C LEU A 231 -12.46 -22.49 13.63
N ALA A 232 -13.74 -22.18 13.83
CA ALA A 232 -14.17 -20.95 14.47
C ALA A 232 -13.66 -20.84 15.93
N ALA A 233 -13.76 -21.93 16.69
CA ALA A 233 -13.25 -21.98 18.07
C ALA A 233 -11.72 -21.83 18.11
N GLU A 234 -11.00 -22.50 17.21
CA GLU A 234 -9.55 -22.40 17.11
C GLU A 234 -9.10 -20.99 16.67
N ALA A 235 -9.77 -20.39 15.70
CA ALA A 235 -9.50 -19.03 15.23
C ALA A 235 -9.69 -18.01 16.36
N ARG A 236 -10.80 -18.08 17.11
CA ARG A 236 -11.05 -17.22 18.28
C ARG A 236 -9.99 -17.39 19.36
N ARG A 237 -9.58 -18.62 19.65
CA ARG A 237 -8.51 -18.92 20.61
C ARG A 237 -7.17 -18.35 20.16
N ILE A 238 -6.87 -18.38 18.86
CA ILE A 238 -5.67 -17.76 18.31
C ILE A 238 -5.76 -16.23 18.42
N ALA A 239 -6.88 -15.64 18.00
CA ALA A 239 -7.10 -14.20 18.00
C ALA A 239 -7.09 -13.61 19.42
N SER A 240 -7.56 -14.33 20.43
CA SER A 240 -7.54 -13.88 21.83
C SER A 240 -6.14 -13.72 22.42
N GLU A 241 -5.09 -14.20 21.73
CA GLU A 241 -3.70 -13.96 22.13
C GLU A 241 -3.17 -12.62 21.62
N TYR A 242 -3.95 -11.85 20.85
CA TYR A 242 -3.54 -10.60 20.23
C TYR A 242 -4.54 -9.47 20.54
N GLN A 243 -4.06 -8.23 20.43
CA GLN A 243 -4.96 -7.09 20.36
C GLN A 243 -5.63 -7.06 18.99
N LEU A 244 -6.94 -6.89 18.98
CA LEU A 244 -7.77 -6.64 17.81
C LEU A 244 -8.29 -5.20 17.87
N GLY A 245 -8.65 -4.63 16.73
CA GLY A 245 -9.17 -3.27 16.71
C GLY A 245 -9.43 -2.74 15.31
N PRO A 246 -10.00 -1.52 15.21
CA PRO A 246 -10.19 -0.83 13.94
C PRO A 246 -8.84 -0.47 13.29
N ILE A 247 -8.90 0.03 12.05
CA ILE A 247 -7.75 0.68 11.43
C ILE A 247 -7.20 1.80 12.34
N TYR A 248 -5.88 2.00 12.30
CA TYR A 248 -5.14 2.89 13.20
C TYR A 248 -5.15 2.49 14.69
N THR A 249 -5.45 1.24 15.03
CA THR A 249 -5.10 0.72 16.36
C THR A 249 -3.56 0.69 16.48
N PRO A 250 -2.95 1.36 17.48
CA PRO A 250 -1.49 1.40 17.60
C PRO A 250 -0.87 0.03 17.90
N PRO A 251 0.38 -0.23 17.48
CA PRO A 251 1.17 -1.34 18.00
C PRO A 251 1.33 -1.27 19.52
N ILE A 252 1.52 -2.43 20.17
CA ILE A 252 1.77 -2.54 21.62
C ILE A 252 3.10 -3.20 21.92
N LEU A 253 3.57 -3.04 23.16
CA LEU A 253 4.69 -3.82 23.65
C LEU A 253 4.33 -5.30 23.64
N ALA A 254 5.23 -6.14 23.13
CA ALA A 254 5.01 -7.57 23.09
C ALA A 254 4.92 -8.14 24.51
N GLY A 255 3.81 -8.83 24.81
CA GLY A 255 3.52 -9.37 26.14
C GLY A 255 2.71 -8.43 27.06
N GLN A 256 2.43 -7.20 26.63
CA GLN A 256 1.61 -6.26 27.39
C GLN A 256 0.21 -6.84 27.63
N ASP A 257 -0.25 -6.77 28.89
CA ASP A 257 -1.55 -7.31 29.33
C ASP A 257 -1.76 -8.80 28.97
N GLY A 258 -0.67 -9.56 28.81
CA GLY A 258 -0.70 -10.96 28.39
C GLY A 258 -0.97 -11.16 26.89
N LEU A 259 -1.12 -10.08 26.12
CA LEU A 259 -1.27 -10.10 24.67
C LEU A 259 0.10 -10.17 24.00
N ARG A 260 0.17 -10.91 22.89
CA ARG A 260 1.41 -11.10 22.14
C ARG A 260 1.85 -9.82 21.43
N ALA A 261 0.91 -9.11 20.80
CA ALA A 261 1.10 -7.94 19.95
C ALA A 261 -0.26 -7.50 19.36
N LEU A 262 -0.26 -6.48 18.50
CA LEU A 262 -1.39 -6.14 17.63
C LEU A 262 -1.50 -7.14 16.46
N LEU A 263 -2.70 -7.65 16.20
CA LEU A 263 -3.05 -8.27 14.93
C LEU A 263 -3.57 -7.19 13.98
N MET A 264 -2.80 -6.90 12.94
CA MET A 264 -2.97 -5.70 12.12
C MET A 264 -3.50 -6.07 10.72
N VAL A 265 -4.57 -5.37 10.30
CA VAL A 265 -5.21 -5.47 8.97
C VAL A 265 -5.61 -4.05 8.52
N PRO A 266 -5.24 -3.59 7.31
CA PRO A 266 -4.34 -4.25 6.36
C PRO A 266 -2.96 -4.51 6.97
N GLN A 267 -2.25 -5.54 6.49
CA GLN A 267 -0.87 -5.78 6.95
C GLN A 267 0.04 -4.59 6.64
N MET A 268 1.26 -4.56 7.21
CA MET A 268 2.26 -3.50 6.99
C MET A 268 2.57 -3.22 5.50
N THR A 269 2.44 -4.23 4.63
CA THR A 269 2.59 -4.00 3.18
C THR A 269 1.31 -3.47 2.51
N GLY A 270 0.27 -3.13 3.28
CA GLY A 270 -0.98 -2.49 2.85
C GLY A 270 -2.12 -3.41 2.42
N GLY A 271 -3.23 -2.84 1.97
CA GLY A 271 -4.21 -3.50 1.10
C GLY A 271 -3.74 -3.44 -0.35
N ALA A 272 -3.31 -2.25 -0.77
CA ALA A 272 -2.56 -1.98 -2.00
C ALA A 272 -1.08 -1.70 -1.69
N ASN A 273 -0.23 -1.83 -2.72
CA ASN A 273 1.20 -1.50 -2.68
C ASN A 273 1.65 -1.03 -4.08
N TRP A 274 2.94 -1.05 -4.40
CA TRP A 274 3.56 -0.55 -5.64
C TRP A 274 2.92 -1.00 -6.95
N GLN A 275 2.17 -2.11 -6.95
CA GLN A 275 1.37 -2.53 -8.11
C GLN A 275 0.33 -1.47 -8.53
N GLY A 276 -0.12 -0.64 -7.59
CA GLY A 276 -1.03 0.46 -7.82
C GLY A 276 -2.45 0.06 -8.20
N GLY A 277 -3.15 1.00 -8.83
CA GLY A 277 -4.38 0.77 -9.56
C GLY A 277 -4.22 1.25 -11.00
N ALA A 278 -5.21 0.96 -11.83
CA ALA A 278 -5.27 1.44 -13.21
C ALA A 278 -6.62 2.14 -13.44
N VAL A 279 -6.60 3.28 -14.12
CA VAL A 279 -7.81 4.06 -14.41
C VAL A 279 -8.11 4.03 -15.91
N ASP A 280 -9.38 3.90 -16.25
CA ASP A 280 -9.86 4.20 -17.60
C ASP A 280 -10.19 5.68 -17.70
N ALA A 281 -9.35 6.44 -18.39
CA ALA A 281 -9.52 7.88 -18.55
C ALA A 281 -10.75 8.27 -19.39
N GLU A 282 -11.32 7.37 -20.21
CA GLU A 282 -12.54 7.67 -20.97
C GLU A 282 -13.80 7.62 -20.09
N THR A 283 -13.79 6.80 -19.03
CA THR A 283 -14.98 6.55 -18.20
C THR A 283 -14.82 7.03 -16.76
N GLY A 284 -13.62 7.34 -16.30
CA GLY A 284 -13.35 7.70 -14.91
C GLY A 284 -13.40 6.52 -13.95
N ILE A 285 -13.32 5.27 -14.43
CA ILE A 285 -13.38 4.09 -13.57
C ILE A 285 -11.97 3.65 -13.17
N LEU A 286 -11.73 3.55 -11.87
CA LEU A 286 -10.50 3.06 -11.26
C LEU A 286 -10.63 1.58 -10.88
N TYR A 287 -9.61 0.80 -11.21
CA TYR A 287 -9.49 -0.62 -10.87
C TYR A 287 -8.34 -0.82 -9.88
N VAL A 288 -8.62 -1.46 -8.75
CA VAL A 288 -7.64 -1.69 -7.68
C VAL A 288 -7.58 -3.17 -7.33
N ALA A 289 -6.38 -3.74 -7.37
CA ALA A 289 -6.12 -5.08 -6.86
C ALA A 289 -5.59 -4.96 -5.44
N SER A 290 -6.20 -5.71 -4.52
CA SER A 290 -5.87 -5.62 -3.10
C SER A 290 -5.79 -6.98 -2.44
N VAL A 291 -5.20 -7.00 -1.25
CA VAL A 291 -5.07 -8.19 -0.40
C VAL A 291 -5.65 -7.95 0.99
N THR A 292 -6.35 -8.95 1.50
CA THR A 292 -6.64 -9.08 2.93
C THR A 292 -5.71 -10.13 3.54
N ALA A 293 -4.67 -9.69 4.22
CA ALA A 293 -3.79 -10.55 5.01
C ALA A 293 -3.48 -9.87 6.35
N PRO A 294 -3.53 -10.60 7.48
CA PRO A 294 -3.13 -10.06 8.76
C PRO A 294 -1.61 -10.16 8.95
N THR A 295 -1.03 -9.21 9.69
CA THR A 295 0.33 -9.31 10.23
C THR A 295 0.34 -9.08 11.74
N VAL A 296 1.49 -9.34 12.36
CA VAL A 296 1.73 -9.03 13.78
C VAL A 296 2.63 -7.82 13.91
N ALA A 297 2.10 -6.78 14.57
CA ALA A 297 2.81 -5.56 14.91
C ALA A 297 3.02 -5.52 16.44
N GLY A 298 4.19 -5.96 16.88
CA GLY A 298 4.64 -5.87 18.27
C GLY A 298 5.89 -5.01 18.37
N LEU A 299 6.08 -4.40 19.53
CA LEU A 299 7.25 -3.60 19.86
C LEU A 299 8.05 -4.25 20.99
N VAL A 300 9.38 -4.17 20.89
CA VAL A 300 10.31 -4.64 21.92
C VAL A 300 11.41 -3.61 22.14
N ASN A 301 11.89 -3.50 23.37
CA ASN A 301 13.15 -2.83 23.67
C ASN A 301 14.28 -3.83 23.42
N ASP A 302 15.09 -3.59 22.40
CA ASP A 302 16.22 -4.45 22.06
C ASP A 302 17.48 -3.63 21.72
N PRO A 303 18.26 -3.24 22.75
CA PRO A 303 19.46 -2.42 22.60
C PRO A 303 20.58 -3.10 21.78
N SER A 304 20.47 -4.41 21.53
CA SER A 304 21.43 -5.12 20.67
C SER A 304 21.16 -4.92 19.18
N ARG A 305 19.93 -4.49 18.82
CA ARG A 305 19.49 -4.25 17.44
C ARG A 305 19.42 -2.78 17.07
N SER A 306 19.07 -1.91 18.03
CA SER A 306 18.80 -0.50 17.76
C SER A 306 19.01 0.35 19.01
N THR A 307 19.33 1.63 18.80
CA THR A 307 19.38 2.65 19.87
C THR A 307 18.04 3.33 20.12
N MET A 308 17.01 3.04 19.31
CA MET A 308 15.63 3.43 19.58
C MET A 308 15.12 2.77 20.87
N ASP A 309 14.23 3.45 21.61
CA ASP A 309 13.62 2.86 22.81
C ASP A 309 12.82 1.60 22.50
N PHE A 310 12.12 1.58 21.37
CA PHE A 310 11.39 0.43 20.88
C PHE A 310 11.55 0.25 19.37
N VAL A 311 11.56 -1.01 18.94
CA VAL A 311 11.57 -1.40 17.53
C VAL A 311 10.58 -2.53 17.28
N GLY A 312 10.16 -2.67 16.01
CA GLY A 312 9.35 -3.79 15.58
C GLY A 312 9.97 -5.15 15.97
N GLY A 313 9.20 -5.97 16.67
CA GLY A 313 9.63 -7.29 17.14
C GLY A 313 8.70 -7.91 18.18
N GLY A 314 8.95 -9.17 18.52
CA GLY A 314 8.13 -9.91 19.48
C GLY A 314 6.76 -10.31 18.91
N GLY A 315 5.94 -10.94 19.75
CA GLY A 315 4.56 -11.35 19.45
C GLY A 315 4.37 -12.54 18.50
N ARG A 316 5.34 -12.82 17.63
CA ARG A 316 5.35 -13.97 16.71
C ARG A 316 5.45 -15.32 17.44
N ARG A 317 4.72 -16.36 16.97
CA ARG A 317 4.71 -17.71 17.58
C ARG A 317 5.80 -18.60 16.96
N ARG A 318 6.94 -18.79 17.64
CA ARG A 318 8.04 -19.66 17.15
C ARG A 318 7.58 -21.10 16.82
N GLY A 319 7.90 -21.62 15.62
CA GLY A 319 7.69 -23.03 15.25
C GLY A 319 7.98 -23.40 13.79
N ALA A 320 8.07 -24.71 13.45
CA ALA A 320 8.40 -25.22 12.11
C ALA A 320 7.41 -24.82 11.00
N ALA A 321 6.17 -24.46 11.35
CA ALA A 321 5.18 -23.86 10.44
C ALA A 321 5.61 -22.49 9.88
N ALA A 322 6.60 -21.84 10.50
CA ALA A 322 7.22 -20.62 9.98
C ALA A 322 8.00 -20.81 8.67
N ARG A 323 8.31 -22.06 8.28
CA ARG A 323 9.10 -22.38 7.06
C ARG A 323 8.28 -22.85 5.86
N LEU A 324 6.97 -23.05 6.00
CA LEU A 324 6.08 -23.53 4.92
C LEU A 324 4.87 -22.63 4.69
N GLY A 325 4.99 -21.37 5.13
CA GLY A 325 4.26 -20.24 4.59
C GLY A 325 2.75 -20.31 4.57
N CYS A 326 2.11 -20.82 5.62
CA CYS A 326 0.80 -20.30 6.03
C CYS A 326 0.93 -19.22 7.12
N GLY A 327 2.11 -19.02 7.70
CA GLY A 327 2.31 -18.11 8.83
C GLY A 327 1.89 -18.73 10.18
N GLU A 328 2.44 -18.19 11.26
CA GLU A 328 2.38 -18.73 12.63
C GLU A 328 1.00 -18.53 13.33
N ILE A 329 0.01 -17.96 12.62
CA ILE A 329 -1.28 -17.47 13.14
C ILE A 329 -2.42 -18.05 12.32
N CYS A 330 -2.50 -19.38 12.27
CA CYS A 330 -3.45 -20.07 11.41
C CYS A 330 -4.14 -21.21 12.15
N PRO A 331 -5.48 -21.27 12.18
CA PRO A 331 -6.18 -22.47 12.62
C PRO A 331 -5.89 -23.61 11.63
N ARG A 332 -5.19 -24.65 12.10
CA ARG A 332 -4.78 -25.81 11.27
C ARG A 332 -4.06 -25.48 9.95
N GLY A 333 -3.40 -24.33 9.85
CA GLY A 333 -2.71 -23.91 8.62
C GLY A 333 -3.61 -23.21 7.58
N LEU A 334 -4.89 -22.97 7.89
CA LEU A 334 -5.79 -22.13 7.10
C LEU A 334 -5.65 -20.65 7.48
N PRO A 335 -5.97 -19.69 6.59
CA PRO A 335 -5.96 -18.27 6.94
C PRO A 335 -6.85 -17.96 8.16
N LEU A 336 -6.41 -17.03 9.01
CA LEU A 336 -7.14 -16.67 10.24
C LEU A 336 -8.46 -15.96 9.96
N ILE A 337 -8.50 -15.13 8.92
CA ILE A 337 -9.61 -14.23 8.61
C ILE A 337 -10.39 -14.69 7.38
N LYS A 338 -11.68 -14.36 7.32
CA LYS A 338 -12.61 -14.73 6.26
C LYS A 338 -12.16 -14.15 4.89
N PRO A 339 -12.35 -14.92 3.80
CA PRO A 339 -12.12 -14.46 2.43
C PRO A 339 -13.16 -13.40 1.98
N PRO A 340 -12.98 -12.74 0.82
CA PRO A 340 -11.87 -12.91 -0.11
C PRO A 340 -10.54 -12.40 0.43
N TRP A 341 -9.45 -13.06 0.06
CA TRP A 341 -8.09 -12.69 0.46
C TRP A 341 -7.34 -11.91 -0.62
N GLY A 342 -7.70 -12.11 -1.89
CA GLY A 342 -7.33 -11.22 -2.99
C GLY A 342 -8.58 -10.68 -3.64
N ARG A 343 -8.58 -9.38 -3.97
CA ARG A 343 -9.71 -8.71 -4.63
C ARG A 343 -9.27 -7.98 -5.88
N LEU A 344 -10.24 -7.78 -6.77
CA LEU A 344 -10.25 -6.74 -7.78
C LEU A 344 -11.52 -5.92 -7.58
N THR A 345 -11.37 -4.61 -7.45
CA THR A 345 -12.45 -3.67 -7.18
C THR A 345 -12.50 -2.61 -8.28
N ALA A 346 -13.68 -2.36 -8.84
CA ALA A 346 -13.93 -1.26 -9.75
C ALA A 346 -14.67 -0.12 -9.03
N ILE A 347 -14.16 1.09 -9.15
CA ILE A 347 -14.63 2.28 -8.47
C ILE A 347 -14.93 3.35 -9.52
N ASP A 348 -16.17 3.79 -9.61
CA ASP A 348 -16.54 4.93 -10.45
C ASP A 348 -16.11 6.22 -9.74
N LEU A 349 -15.11 6.93 -10.27
CA LEU A 349 -14.64 8.18 -9.66
C LEU A 349 -15.56 9.37 -9.95
N ASN A 350 -16.59 9.22 -10.77
CA ASN A 350 -17.62 10.26 -10.95
C ASN A 350 -18.63 10.28 -9.79
N THR A 351 -18.77 9.16 -9.06
CA THR A 351 -19.74 9.02 -7.96
C THR A 351 -19.09 8.60 -6.64
N GLY A 352 -17.92 7.97 -6.70
CA GLY A 352 -17.26 7.32 -5.58
C GLY A 352 -17.83 5.94 -5.23
N ASP A 353 -18.76 5.40 -6.04
CA ASP A 353 -19.37 4.09 -5.79
C ASP A 353 -18.50 2.95 -6.31
N HIS A 354 -18.54 1.81 -5.62
CA HIS A 354 -18.01 0.57 -6.17
C HIS A 354 -19.01 0.01 -7.18
N LEU A 355 -18.57 -0.15 -8.43
CA LEU A 355 -19.37 -0.80 -9.46
C LEU A 355 -19.47 -2.30 -9.19
N TRP A 356 -18.34 -2.90 -8.80
CA TRP A 356 -18.25 -4.29 -8.39
C TRP A 356 -16.96 -4.52 -7.58
N MET A 357 -16.97 -5.60 -6.80
CA MET A 357 -15.82 -6.12 -6.07
C MET A 357 -15.87 -7.64 -6.14
N ILE A 358 -14.82 -8.25 -6.69
CA ILE A 358 -14.75 -9.69 -6.89
C ILE A 358 -13.47 -10.29 -6.29
N PRO A 359 -13.46 -11.58 -5.93
CA PRO A 359 -12.22 -12.28 -5.63
C PRO A 359 -11.29 -12.33 -6.86
N ASN A 360 -10.02 -11.91 -6.70
CA ASN A 360 -9.01 -12.04 -7.76
C ASN A 360 -8.30 -13.41 -7.65
N GLY A 361 -8.34 -14.20 -8.73
CA GLY A 361 -7.89 -15.61 -8.69
C GLY A 361 -8.90 -16.58 -8.07
N ASP A 362 -8.64 -17.88 -8.19
CA ASP A 362 -9.48 -18.93 -7.60
C ASP A 362 -9.06 -19.26 -6.15
N THR A 363 -9.79 -20.15 -5.46
CA THR A 363 -9.44 -20.63 -4.13
C THR A 363 -8.12 -21.41 -4.17
N PRO A 364 -7.11 -21.02 -3.36
CA PRO A 364 -5.82 -21.69 -3.28
C PRO A 364 -5.93 -23.19 -2.99
N ASP A 365 -5.08 -24.01 -3.62
CA ASP A 365 -5.12 -25.47 -3.47
C ASP A 365 -4.93 -25.95 -2.02
N CYS A 366 -4.12 -25.24 -1.24
CA CYS A 366 -3.90 -25.55 0.17
C CYS A 366 -5.17 -25.36 1.03
N VAL A 367 -6.13 -24.56 0.56
CA VAL A 367 -7.44 -24.38 1.20
C VAL A 367 -8.45 -25.36 0.60
N ARG A 368 -8.56 -25.41 -0.74
CA ARG A 368 -9.50 -26.28 -1.45
C ARG A 368 -9.35 -27.75 -1.05
N ASN A 369 -8.09 -28.22 -0.94
CA ASN A 369 -7.77 -29.61 -0.65
C ASN A 369 -7.49 -29.85 0.84
N HIS A 370 -7.80 -28.88 1.72
CA HIS A 370 -7.47 -28.98 3.12
C HIS A 370 -8.31 -30.07 3.83
N PRO A 371 -7.71 -31.04 4.55
CA PRO A 371 -8.46 -32.12 5.19
C PRO A 371 -9.55 -31.64 6.16
N ALA A 372 -9.33 -30.52 6.86
CA ALA A 372 -10.32 -29.95 7.78
C ALA A 372 -11.53 -29.29 7.07
N LEU A 373 -11.49 -29.14 5.74
CA LEU A 373 -12.56 -28.59 4.92
C LEU A 373 -13.23 -29.66 4.04
N SER A 374 -12.95 -30.95 4.28
CA SER A 374 -13.58 -32.05 3.56
C SER A 374 -15.11 -32.01 3.72
N GLY A 375 -15.83 -31.90 2.61
CA GLY A 375 -17.30 -31.80 2.59
C GLY A 375 -17.85 -30.41 2.92
N VAL A 376 -16.98 -29.39 3.07
CA VAL A 376 -17.38 -27.99 3.20
C VAL A 376 -17.34 -27.34 1.82
N ASP A 377 -18.42 -26.66 1.44
CA ASP A 377 -18.45 -25.85 0.22
C ASP A 377 -17.71 -24.54 0.46
N ILE A 378 -16.62 -24.31 -0.29
CA ILE A 378 -15.77 -23.13 -0.16
C ILE A 378 -15.95 -22.27 -1.43
N PRO A 379 -16.50 -21.05 -1.31
CA PRO A 379 -16.65 -20.16 -2.46
C PRO A 379 -15.29 -19.72 -2.97
N ARG A 380 -15.27 -19.07 -4.14
CA ARG A 380 -14.06 -18.42 -4.68
C ARG A 380 -13.49 -17.45 -3.65
N THR A 381 -12.30 -17.71 -3.13
CA THR A 381 -11.69 -16.89 -2.08
C THR A 381 -10.70 -15.86 -2.59
N GLY A 382 -10.26 -15.98 -3.84
CA GLY A 382 -9.12 -15.24 -4.36
C GLY A 382 -7.79 -15.67 -3.73
N LYS A 383 -6.69 -15.27 -4.36
CA LYS A 383 -5.33 -15.53 -3.86
C LYS A 383 -4.79 -14.29 -3.14
N PRO A 384 -4.13 -14.44 -1.98
CA PRO A 384 -3.75 -13.34 -1.11
C PRO A 384 -2.53 -12.55 -1.64
N GLU A 385 -2.69 -11.86 -2.76
CA GLU A 385 -1.65 -11.01 -3.34
C GLU A 385 -2.29 -9.88 -4.19
N ARG A 386 -1.55 -8.78 -4.38
CA ARG A 386 -1.97 -7.72 -5.31
C ARG A 386 -1.41 -7.99 -6.69
N SER A 387 -2.26 -7.82 -7.68
CA SER A 387 -1.90 -7.95 -9.08
C SER A 387 -1.54 -6.60 -9.70
N GLY A 388 -0.58 -6.59 -10.62
CA GLY A 388 -0.46 -5.46 -11.53
C GLY A 388 -1.61 -5.49 -12.53
N ILE A 389 -2.28 -4.36 -12.71
CA ILE A 389 -3.47 -4.26 -13.56
C ILE A 389 -3.12 -3.54 -14.86
N LEU A 390 -3.69 -4.01 -15.97
CA LEU A 390 -3.76 -3.26 -17.23
C LEU A 390 -5.23 -3.10 -17.64
N VAL A 391 -5.66 -1.86 -17.86
CA VAL A 391 -7.01 -1.55 -18.34
C VAL A 391 -6.95 -1.17 -19.81
N THR A 392 -7.89 -1.70 -20.58
CA THR A 392 -8.11 -1.34 -21.98
C THR A 392 -9.52 -0.81 -22.15
N LYS A 393 -9.89 -0.44 -23.39
CA LYS A 393 -11.22 0.08 -23.68
C LYS A 393 -12.37 -0.86 -23.25
N THR A 394 -12.15 -2.16 -23.26
CA THR A 394 -13.20 -3.15 -22.97
C THR A 394 -12.87 -4.11 -21.84
N LEU A 395 -11.59 -4.34 -21.54
CA LEU A 395 -11.15 -5.39 -20.62
C LEU A 395 -10.20 -4.88 -19.56
N VAL A 396 -10.24 -5.53 -18.41
CA VAL A 396 -9.25 -5.39 -17.34
C VAL A 396 -8.43 -6.68 -17.29
N PHE A 397 -7.11 -6.56 -17.40
CA PHE A 397 -6.18 -7.67 -17.31
C PHE A 397 -5.48 -7.66 -15.96
N ALA A 398 -5.44 -8.81 -15.31
CA ALA A 398 -4.71 -8.99 -14.06
C ALA A 398 -4.29 -10.45 -13.88
N GLY A 399 -3.09 -10.67 -13.36
CA GLY A 399 -2.66 -11.97 -12.85
C GLY A 399 -3.11 -12.22 -11.41
N GLU A 400 -2.69 -13.33 -10.84
CA GLU A 400 -2.88 -13.61 -9.41
C GLU A 400 -1.83 -12.94 -8.52
N GLY A 401 -0.78 -12.35 -9.11
CA GLY A 401 0.31 -11.67 -8.42
C GLY A 401 1.53 -12.55 -8.15
N GLY A 402 2.67 -11.90 -7.89
CA GLY A 402 4.00 -12.54 -7.89
C GLY A 402 4.38 -13.32 -6.63
N GLY A 403 3.67 -13.14 -5.50
CA GLY A 403 4.08 -13.71 -4.20
C GLY A 403 5.40 -13.14 -3.67
N LEU A 404 5.81 -11.96 -4.15
CA LEU A 404 7.10 -11.34 -3.82
C LEU A 404 7.10 -10.77 -2.39
N PHE A 405 5.96 -10.24 -1.95
CA PHE A 405 5.80 -9.57 -0.65
C PHE A 405 4.69 -10.18 0.21
N ALA A 406 3.86 -11.05 -0.37
CA ALA A 406 2.80 -11.69 0.37
C ALA A 406 3.30 -12.83 1.26
N THR A 407 2.80 -12.80 2.49
CA THR A 407 2.59 -13.98 3.32
C THR A 407 1.11 -14.28 3.26
N PRO A 408 0.68 -15.52 2.95
CA PRO A 408 1.43 -16.80 2.94
C PRO A 408 2.34 -17.07 1.71
N THR A 409 3.25 -18.06 1.76
CA THR A 409 4.16 -18.40 0.62
C THR A 409 3.45 -18.95 -0.60
N TRP A 410 2.21 -19.41 -0.43
CA TRP A 410 1.33 -19.81 -1.52
C TRP A 410 0.52 -18.64 -2.10
N ALA A 411 0.75 -17.42 -1.62
CA ALA A 411 0.17 -16.23 -2.21
C ALA A 411 0.59 -16.04 -3.67
N GLY A 412 -0.33 -15.45 -4.44
CA GLY A 412 -0.19 -15.29 -5.87
C GLY A 412 -0.32 -16.58 -6.65
N GLY A 413 0.02 -16.52 -7.94
CA GLY A 413 -0.10 -17.67 -8.83
C GLY A 413 0.18 -17.32 -10.28
N GLU A 414 0.09 -18.34 -11.12
CA GLU A 414 0.44 -18.27 -12.53
C GLU A 414 -0.74 -17.95 -13.43
N MET A 415 -1.97 -17.87 -12.91
CA MET A 415 -3.10 -17.52 -13.75
C MET A 415 -3.08 -16.03 -14.12
N PHE A 416 -3.45 -15.76 -15.37
CA PHE A 416 -3.68 -14.44 -15.93
C PHE A 416 -5.08 -14.37 -16.51
N TYR A 417 -5.81 -13.33 -16.14
CA TYR A 417 -7.22 -13.17 -16.44
C TYR A 417 -7.45 -11.93 -17.29
N ALA A 418 -8.45 -12.03 -18.16
CA ALA A 418 -9.15 -10.89 -18.71
C ALA A 418 -10.57 -10.86 -18.12
N TYR A 419 -10.92 -9.73 -17.53
CA TYR A 419 -12.23 -9.47 -16.95
C TYR A 419 -13.01 -8.52 -17.86
N ASP A 420 -14.32 -8.75 -17.97
CA ASP A 420 -15.24 -7.72 -18.46
C ASP A 420 -15.15 -6.51 -17.52
N LYS A 421 -14.87 -5.35 -18.12
CA LYS A 421 -14.58 -4.14 -17.38
C LYS A 421 -15.79 -3.61 -16.58
N GLN A 422 -17.01 -3.89 -17.03
CA GLN A 422 -18.25 -3.40 -16.44
C GLN A 422 -18.81 -4.33 -15.38
N THR A 423 -18.63 -5.64 -15.52
CA THR A 423 -19.22 -6.63 -14.61
C THR A 423 -18.21 -7.31 -13.68
N GLY A 424 -16.93 -7.29 -14.04
CA GLY A 424 -15.88 -8.06 -13.36
C GLY A 424 -15.90 -9.55 -13.69
N GLU A 425 -16.76 -10.01 -14.60
CA GLU A 425 -16.80 -11.43 -15.00
C GLU A 425 -15.53 -11.83 -15.75
N THR A 426 -14.98 -13.01 -15.43
CA THR A 426 -13.87 -13.57 -16.20
C THR A 426 -14.36 -13.91 -17.62
N VAL A 427 -13.82 -13.24 -18.63
CA VAL A 427 -14.14 -13.56 -20.05
C VAL A 427 -13.09 -14.48 -20.67
N TRP A 428 -11.88 -14.48 -20.13
CA TRP A 428 -10.80 -15.34 -20.57
C TRP A 428 -9.74 -15.51 -19.47
N GLU A 429 -9.06 -16.64 -19.48
CA GLU A 429 -7.96 -16.94 -18.57
C GLU A 429 -6.92 -17.82 -19.25
N MET A 430 -5.66 -17.71 -18.80
CA MET A 430 -4.59 -18.62 -19.16
C MET A 430 -3.64 -18.83 -17.99
N GLU A 431 -2.90 -19.93 -18.03
CA GLU A 431 -1.74 -20.14 -17.17
C GLU A 431 -0.50 -19.53 -17.83
N LEU A 432 0.22 -18.69 -17.08
CA LEU A 432 1.49 -18.12 -17.47
C LEU A 432 2.63 -19.09 -17.16
N PRO A 433 3.77 -19.02 -17.87
CA PRO A 433 4.92 -19.88 -17.58
C PRO A 433 5.54 -19.61 -16.19
N LYS A 434 5.32 -18.40 -15.66
CA LYS A 434 5.78 -17.92 -14.34
C LYS A 434 4.80 -16.89 -13.82
N ARG A 435 4.84 -16.62 -12.52
CA ARG A 435 3.99 -15.62 -11.87
C ARG A 435 4.24 -14.22 -12.42
N GLN A 436 3.16 -13.46 -12.59
CA GLN A 436 3.24 -12.03 -12.93
C GLN A 436 3.91 -11.26 -11.79
N SER A 437 5.08 -10.70 -12.06
CA SER A 437 5.90 -9.98 -11.07
C SER A 437 6.09 -8.50 -11.38
N GLY A 438 5.58 -8.02 -12.51
CA GLY A 438 5.53 -6.61 -12.90
C GLY A 438 4.13 -6.18 -13.34
N ILE A 439 3.96 -4.89 -13.59
CA ILE A 439 2.71 -4.33 -14.12
C ILE A 439 2.65 -4.59 -15.63
N PRO A 440 1.56 -5.15 -16.19
CA PRO A 440 1.46 -5.38 -17.63
C PRO A 440 1.34 -4.06 -18.38
N MET A 441 1.94 -4.01 -19.58
CA MET A 441 1.77 -2.92 -20.54
C MET A 441 1.25 -3.47 -21.87
N THR A 442 0.70 -2.60 -22.72
CA THR A 442 0.29 -2.97 -24.07
C THR A 442 0.87 -2.04 -25.13
N TYR A 443 1.12 -2.56 -26.33
CA TYR A 443 1.62 -1.81 -27.48
C TYR A 443 1.19 -2.47 -28.79
N MET A 444 1.40 -1.77 -29.91
CA MET A 444 1.09 -2.25 -31.26
C MET A 444 2.36 -2.36 -32.10
N ILE A 445 2.50 -3.45 -32.86
CA ILE A 445 3.50 -3.59 -33.93
C ILE A 445 2.77 -4.13 -35.17
N ASP A 446 2.93 -3.46 -36.31
CA ASP A 446 2.37 -3.89 -37.61
C ASP A 446 0.87 -4.24 -37.56
N GLY A 447 0.09 -3.49 -36.80
CA GLY A 447 -1.36 -3.70 -36.65
C GLY A 447 -1.75 -4.83 -35.69
N LYS A 448 -0.79 -5.46 -35.00
CA LYS A 448 -1.03 -6.49 -33.98
C LYS A 448 -0.78 -5.94 -32.57
N GLN A 449 -1.73 -6.18 -31.66
CA GLN A 449 -1.63 -5.78 -30.25
C GLN A 449 -0.89 -6.82 -29.43
N TYR A 450 -0.01 -6.35 -28.56
CA TYR A 450 0.74 -7.17 -27.62
C TYR A 450 0.49 -6.71 -26.19
N ILE A 451 0.50 -7.64 -25.25
CA ILE A 451 0.55 -7.38 -23.82
C ILE A 451 1.89 -7.92 -23.32
N ALA A 452 2.74 -7.07 -22.77
CA ALA A 452 4.02 -7.47 -22.22
C ALA A 452 4.07 -7.27 -20.72
N MET A 453 4.72 -8.20 -20.00
CA MET A 453 4.89 -8.11 -18.55
C MET A 453 6.14 -8.84 -18.09
N ALA A 454 6.69 -8.40 -16.96
CA ALA A 454 7.77 -9.09 -16.28
C ALA A 454 7.23 -10.25 -15.44
N MET A 455 7.83 -11.42 -15.58
CA MET A 455 7.50 -12.62 -14.82
C MET A 455 8.73 -13.11 -14.05
N SER A 456 8.54 -13.48 -12.79
CA SER A 456 9.62 -13.98 -11.94
C SER A 456 9.07 -14.73 -10.73
N ALA A 457 9.91 -15.59 -10.16
CA ALA A 457 9.67 -16.28 -8.91
C ALA A 457 10.95 -16.27 -8.06
N ARG A 458 10.84 -16.48 -6.75
CA ARG A 458 12.02 -16.54 -5.88
C ARG A 458 12.96 -17.67 -6.33
N GLY A 459 14.21 -17.34 -6.58
CA GLY A 459 15.23 -18.30 -7.00
C GLY A 459 15.26 -18.57 -8.51
N GLU A 460 14.41 -17.90 -9.30
CA GLU A 460 14.37 -18.02 -10.75
C GLU A 460 14.71 -16.69 -11.43
N PRO A 461 15.37 -16.71 -12.60
CA PRO A 461 15.60 -15.50 -13.39
C PRO A 461 14.29 -14.85 -13.83
N ALA A 462 14.24 -13.52 -13.74
CA ALA A 462 13.16 -12.73 -14.30
C ALA A 462 13.19 -12.73 -15.83
N GLU A 463 12.02 -12.76 -16.46
CA GLU A 463 11.84 -12.78 -17.91
C GLU A 463 10.76 -11.77 -18.33
N LEU A 464 10.89 -11.23 -19.54
CA LEU A 464 9.83 -10.46 -20.18
C LEU A 464 9.07 -11.38 -21.14
N VAL A 465 7.76 -11.48 -20.94
CA VAL A 465 6.87 -12.26 -21.80
C VAL A 465 5.92 -11.31 -22.51
N ALA A 466 5.76 -11.48 -23.82
CA ALA A 466 4.81 -10.77 -24.64
C ALA A 466 3.73 -11.75 -25.15
N LEU A 467 2.49 -11.48 -24.79
CA LEU A 467 1.29 -12.20 -25.23
C LEU A 467 0.66 -11.44 -26.39
N THR A 468 0.03 -12.16 -27.31
CA THR A 468 -0.78 -11.57 -28.38
C THR A 468 -1.87 -12.55 -28.77
N LEU A 469 -3.00 -12.04 -29.29
CA LEU A 469 -4.02 -12.91 -29.85
C LEU A 469 -3.45 -13.66 -31.07
N PRO A 470 -3.87 -14.92 -31.33
CA PRO A 470 -3.39 -15.73 -32.45
C PRO A 470 -3.31 -14.97 -33.77
#